data_AF-A0A427AXM6-F1
#
_entry.id   AF-A0A427AXM6-F1
#
_cell.length_a   1.000
_cell.length_b   1.000
_cell.length_c   1.000
_cell.angle_alpha   90.00
_cell.angle_beta   90.00
_cell.angle_gamma   90.00
#
_symmetry.space_group_name_H-M   'P 1'
#
loop_
_entity.id
_entity.type
_entity.pdbx_description
1 polymer ?
#
loop_
_entity_poly.entity_id
_entity_poly.type
_entity_poly.pdbx_seq_one_letter_code
_entity_poly.pdbx_strand_id
1 'polypeptide(L)'
;MDMERKQSELIDHFVKQATALDAAAPLADLILEATAHTSLFAFSEIFSVPNLAKLKGTQYASSLDVLRLFACGTWSDYKCKGLPLAWHLVGQI
;
A
#
# COMPACT_ATOMS: atom_id res chain seq x y z
N MET A 1 4.63 -9.91 -21.53
CA MET A 1 3.29 -10.51 -21.75
C MET A 1 2.94 -11.70 -20.82
N ASP A 2 3.89 -12.47 -20.27
CA ASP A 2 3.58 -13.49 -19.23
C ASP A 2 3.81 -12.98 -17.79
N MET A 3 4.83 -12.13 -17.57
CA MET A 3 5.13 -11.57 -16.25
C MET A 3 4.06 -10.60 -15.75
N GLU A 4 3.47 -9.81 -16.65
CA GLU A 4 2.38 -8.88 -16.33
C GLU A 4 1.11 -9.63 -15.93
N ARG A 5 0.75 -10.70 -16.66
CA ARG A 5 -0.40 -11.55 -16.33
C ARG A 5 -0.23 -12.21 -14.97
N LYS A 6 0.94 -12.82 -14.73
CA LYS A 6 1.24 -13.45 -13.45
C LYS A 6 1.17 -12.46 -12.29
N GLN A 7 1.64 -11.23 -12.50
CA GLN A 7 1.47 -10.18 -11.49
C GLN A 7 -0.02 -9.87 -11.26
N SER A 8 -0.80 -9.63 -12.30
CA SER A 8 -2.22 -9.31 -12.14
C SER A 8 -2.97 -10.40 -11.39
N GLU A 9 -2.66 -11.67 -11.64
CA GLU A 9 -3.21 -12.81 -10.90
C GLU A 9 -2.83 -12.77 -9.42
N LEU A 10 -1.56 -12.44 -9.11
CA LEU A 10 -1.10 -12.29 -7.73
C LEU A 10 -1.78 -11.11 -7.02
N ILE A 11 -1.91 -9.96 -7.69
CA ILE A 11 -2.60 -8.78 -7.14
C ILE A 11 -4.06 -9.13 -6.81
N ASP A 12 -4.79 -9.73 -7.75
CA ASP A 12 -6.18 -10.14 -7.54
C ASP A 12 -6.30 -11.12 -6.37
N HIS A 13 -5.38 -12.09 -6.27
CA HIS A 13 -5.34 -13.03 -5.16
C HIS A 13 -5.16 -12.32 -3.80
N PHE A 14 -4.18 -11.44 -3.68
CA PHE A 14 -3.93 -10.69 -2.45
C PHE A 14 -5.06 -9.71 -2.11
N VAL A 15 -5.66 -9.05 -3.11
CA VAL A 15 -6.82 -8.18 -2.92
C VAL A 15 -8.00 -8.99 -2.37
N LYS A 16 -8.32 -10.14 -2.98
CA LYS A 16 -9.39 -11.02 -2.50
C LYS A 16 -9.16 -11.48 -1.07
N GLN A 17 -7.95 -11.93 -0.74
CA GLN A 17 -7.63 -12.32 0.62
C GLN A 17 -7.76 -11.12 1.59
N ALA A 18 -7.22 -9.94 1.25
CA ALA A 18 -7.33 -8.75 2.08
C ALA A 18 -8.79 -8.30 2.29
N THR A 19 -9.66 -8.48 1.29
CA THR A 19 -11.10 -8.19 1.41
C THR A 19 -11.85 -9.21 2.29
N ALA A 20 -11.42 -10.47 2.30
CA ALA A 20 -12.02 -11.54 3.10
C ALA A 20 -11.57 -11.51 4.57
N LEU A 21 -10.37 -11.00 4.83
CA LEU A 21 -9.80 -10.89 6.17
C LEU A 21 -10.32 -9.66 6.91
N ASP A 22 -10.80 -9.87 8.15
CA ASP A 22 -11.33 -8.80 9.00
C ASP A 22 -10.37 -8.37 10.11
N ALA A 23 -9.49 -9.28 10.55
CA ALA A 23 -8.62 -9.11 11.70
C ALA A 23 -7.25 -8.52 11.33
N ALA A 24 -6.67 -7.72 12.23
CA ALA A 24 -5.39 -7.03 12.01
C ALA A 24 -4.19 -7.97 11.85
N ALA A 25 -4.10 -9.06 12.62
CA ALA A 25 -2.99 -10.00 12.54
C ALA A 25 -2.86 -10.69 11.16
N PRO A 26 -3.90 -11.34 10.60
CA PRO A 26 -3.79 -11.98 9.29
C PRO A 26 -3.66 -10.97 8.14
N LEU A 27 -4.17 -9.74 8.29
CA LEU A 27 -3.92 -8.67 7.33
C LEU A 27 -2.43 -8.26 7.31
N ALA A 28 -1.77 -8.26 8.48
CA ALA A 28 -0.34 -7.95 8.56
C ALA A 28 0.53 -9.05 7.93
N ASP A 29 0.16 -10.31 8.16
CA ASP A 29 0.81 -11.48 7.56
C ASP A 29 0.69 -11.44 6.02
N LEU A 30 -0.50 -11.11 5.51
CA LEU A 30 -0.73 -10.91 4.09
C LEU A 30 0.18 -9.83 3.47
N ILE A 31 0.38 -8.71 4.17
CA ILE A 31 1.28 -7.65 3.69
C ILE A 31 2.72 -8.16 3.64
N LEU A 32 3.16 -8.92 4.64
CA LEU A 32 4.50 -9.49 4.68
C LEU A 32 4.72 -10.42 3.48
N GLU A 33 3.76 -11.33 3.23
CA GLU A 33 3.81 -12.25 2.09
C GLU A 33 3.81 -11.50 0.75
N ALA A 34 2.95 -10.49 0.59
CA ALA A 34 2.90 -9.68 -0.63
C ALA A 34 4.22 -8.93 -0.86
N THR A 35 4.79 -8.31 0.16
CA THR A 35 6.04 -7.53 0.05
C THR A 35 7.29 -8.40 -0.10
N ALA A 36 7.25 -9.65 0.34
CA ALA A 36 8.32 -10.63 0.12
C ALA A 36 8.27 -11.27 -1.28
N HIS A 37 7.17 -11.10 -2.03
CA HIS A 37 6.94 -11.82 -3.27
C HIS A 37 7.72 -11.20 -4.45
N THR A 38 8.75 -11.90 -4.96
CA THR A 38 9.69 -11.38 -5.98
C THR A 38 9.07 -11.07 -7.36
N SER A 39 7.88 -11.61 -7.63
CA SER A 39 7.12 -11.36 -8.87
C SER A 39 6.05 -10.27 -8.74
N LEU A 40 5.94 -9.64 -7.56
CA LEU A 40 4.96 -8.59 -7.29
C LEU A 40 5.69 -7.25 -7.21
N PHE A 41 5.45 -6.38 -8.19
CA PHE A 41 6.07 -5.05 -8.28
C PHE A 41 5.07 -3.89 -8.13
N ALA A 42 3.76 -4.14 -8.20
CA ALA A 42 2.73 -3.14 -7.94
C ALA A 42 1.89 -3.49 -6.70
N PHE A 43 1.69 -2.51 -5.84
CA PHE A 43 1.05 -2.67 -4.53
C PHE A 43 -0.13 -1.71 -4.31
N SER A 44 -0.37 -0.79 -5.25
CA SER A 44 -1.43 0.22 -5.14
C SER A 44 -2.83 -0.38 -5.06
N GLU A 45 -3.11 -1.44 -5.80
CA GLU A 45 -4.40 -2.14 -5.76
C GLU A 45 -4.62 -2.85 -4.42
N ILE A 46 -3.59 -3.54 -3.91
CA ILE A 46 -3.64 -4.20 -2.59
C ILE A 46 -3.86 -3.14 -1.51
N PHE A 47 -3.13 -2.03 -1.55
CA PHE A 47 -3.27 -0.92 -0.61
C PHE A 47 -4.64 -0.24 -0.66
N SER A 48 -5.35 -0.30 -1.81
CA SER A 48 -6.68 0.29 -1.97
C SER A 48 -7.77 -0.46 -1.19
N VAL A 49 -7.48 -1.63 -0.63
CA VAL A 49 -8.45 -2.42 0.15
C VAL A 49 -8.74 -1.73 1.49
N PRO A 50 -10.00 -1.36 1.78
CA PRO A 50 -10.35 -0.58 2.98
C PRO A 50 -10.06 -1.31 4.28
N ASN A 51 -10.09 -2.65 4.29
CA ASN A 51 -9.80 -3.47 5.47
C ASN A 51 -8.38 -3.22 6.01
N LEU A 52 -7.41 -2.86 5.16
CA LEU A 52 -6.06 -2.55 5.60
C LEU A 52 -6.02 -1.31 6.50
N ALA A 53 -6.99 -0.39 6.40
CA ALA A 53 -7.07 0.75 7.31
C ALA A 53 -7.22 0.33 8.78
N LYS A 54 -7.71 -0.88 9.07
CA LYS A 54 -7.81 -1.44 10.43
C LYS A 54 -6.46 -1.72 11.08
N LEU A 55 -5.38 -1.79 10.29
CA LEU A 55 -4.02 -1.94 10.81
C LEU A 55 -3.51 -0.63 11.45
N LYS A 56 -4.10 0.52 11.09
CA LYS A 56 -3.74 1.81 11.68
C LYS A 56 -4.14 1.83 13.16
N GLY A 57 -3.21 2.24 14.02
CA GLY A 57 -3.42 2.25 15.47
C GLY A 57 -3.20 0.88 16.14
N THR A 58 -2.77 -0.13 15.39
CA THR A 58 -2.32 -1.42 15.93
C THR A 58 -0.79 -1.53 15.87
N GLN A 59 -0.23 -2.57 16.48
CA GLN A 59 1.20 -2.90 16.37
C GLN A 59 1.67 -3.16 14.92
N TYR A 60 0.74 -3.45 14.00
CA TYR A 60 1.03 -3.75 12.59
C TYR A 60 1.00 -2.52 11.67
N ALA A 61 0.87 -1.32 12.25
CA ALA A 61 0.90 -0.07 11.49
C ALA A 61 2.17 0.07 10.64
N SER A 62 3.31 -0.41 11.15
CA SER A 62 4.60 -0.40 10.42
C SER A 62 4.53 -1.17 9.10
N SER A 63 3.86 -2.33 9.06
CA SER A 63 3.69 -3.12 7.82
C SER A 63 2.88 -2.34 6.78
N LEU A 64 1.86 -1.60 7.23
CA LEU A 64 1.04 -0.76 6.36
C LEU A 64 1.84 0.43 5.79
N ASP A 65 2.75 1.03 6.57
CA ASP A 65 3.63 2.09 6.08
C ASP A 65 4.63 1.58 5.02
N VAL A 66 5.15 0.36 5.20
CA VAL A 66 5.99 -0.30 4.19
C VAL A 66 5.19 -0.53 2.90
N LEU A 67 4.01 -1.15 2.99
CA LEU A 67 3.16 -1.35 1.82
C LEU A 67 2.85 -0.03 1.09
N ARG A 68 2.60 1.03 1.86
CA ARG A 68 2.36 2.36 1.33
C ARG A 68 3.57 2.94 0.61
N LEU A 69 4.78 2.73 1.14
CA LEU A 69 6.04 3.13 0.48
C LEU A 69 6.19 2.45 -0.88
N PHE A 70 5.84 1.16 -0.97
CA PHE A 70 5.87 0.42 -2.24
C PHE A 70 4.75 0.83 -3.21
N ALA A 71 3.55 1.14 -2.70
CA ALA A 71 2.43 1.59 -3.52
C ALA A 71 2.65 2.98 -4.13
N CYS A 72 3.30 3.87 -3.38
CA CYS A 72 3.72 5.18 -3.86
C CYS A 72 5.07 5.05 -4.58
N GLY A 73 5.04 4.60 -5.83
CA GLY A 73 6.23 4.23 -6.65
C GLY A 73 7.28 5.32 -6.90
N THR A 74 7.26 6.47 -6.22
CA THR A 74 8.34 7.45 -6.24
C THR A 74 8.65 7.97 -4.83
N TRP A 75 9.95 8.03 -4.51
CA TRP A 75 10.52 8.70 -3.32
C TRP A 75 9.95 10.13 -3.11
N SER A 76 9.46 10.76 -4.18
CA SER A 76 8.79 12.06 -4.17
C SER A 76 7.47 12.10 -3.39
N ASP A 77 6.69 11.01 -3.35
CA ASP A 77 5.41 11.00 -2.60
C ASP A 77 5.63 10.85 -1.08
N TYR A 78 6.76 10.28 -0.66
CA TYR A 78 7.13 10.27 0.77
C TYR A 78 7.26 11.71 1.32
N LYS A 79 7.60 12.69 0.47
CA LYS A 79 7.54 14.13 0.81
C LYS A 79 6.11 14.72 0.76
N CYS A 80 5.16 14.10 0.07
CA CYS A 80 3.76 14.55 0.02
C CYS A 80 2.95 14.28 1.29
N LYS A 81 3.51 13.62 2.32
CA LYS A 81 2.95 13.64 3.68
C LYS A 81 3.77 14.43 4.70
N GLY A 82 4.73 15.23 4.22
CA GLY A 82 5.47 16.19 5.03
C GLY A 82 5.16 17.65 4.69
N LEU A 83 3.98 17.95 4.13
CA LEU A 83 3.71 19.30 3.65
C LEU A 83 2.21 19.68 3.64
N PRO A 84 1.65 20.19 4.74
CA PRO A 84 0.62 21.20 4.64
C PRO A 84 1.30 22.53 4.24
N LEU A 85 1.78 22.65 3.00
CA LEU A 85 2.10 23.97 2.44
C LEU A 85 0.94 24.30 1.49
N ALA A 86 -0.01 25.14 1.89
CA ALA A 86 0.22 26.58 1.94
C ALA A 86 0.85 27.14 0.65
N TRP A 87 0.60 26.52 -0.51
CA TRP A 87 0.93 27.08 -1.82
C TRP A 87 -0.10 28.10 -2.33
N HIS A 88 -1.02 28.54 -1.48
CA HIS A 88 -2.08 29.47 -1.87
C HIS A 88 -1.74 30.95 -1.64
N LEU A 89 -0.55 31.30 -1.13
CA LEU A 89 -0.21 32.69 -0.76
C LEU A 89 1.23 33.16 -1.07
N VAL A 90 1.93 32.57 -2.04
CA VAL A 90 3.12 33.22 -2.62
C VAL A 90 2.98 33.19 -4.14
N GLY A 91 2.27 34.16 -4.68
CA GLY A 91 2.06 34.28 -6.13
C GLY A 91 1.21 35.45 -6.60
N GLN A 92 0.89 36.43 -5.74
CA GLN A 92 0.36 37.73 -6.17
C GLN A 92 1.02 38.85 -5.36
N ILE A 93 2.22 39.24 -5.79
CA ILE A 93 2.72 40.61 -5.66
C ILE A 93 3.21 41.03 -7.04
#